data_AF-A0A7S8ER11-F1
#
_entry.id   AF-A0A7S8ER11-F1
#
_cell.length_a   1.000
_cell.length_b   1.000
_cell.length_c   1.000
_cell.angle_alpha   90.00
_cell.angle_beta   90.00
_cell.angle_gamma   90.00
#
_symmetry.space_group_name_H-M   'P 1'
#
loop_
_entity.id
_entity.type
_entity.pdbx_description
1 polymer ?
#
loop_
_entity_poly.entity_id
_entity_poly.type
_entity_poly.pdbx_seq_one_letter_code
_entity_poly.pdbx_strand_id
1 'polypeptide(L)'
;MLPTSETTEAKPRITGRPSKVSGPPLYEKALYKVLLEKLPSKFIKFGRLDTQAICDGTGNARFTIYRWLNEQKLSKNAIRSLLTLSFESDEAKKKGKLKKADLIPFFDLGDDL
;
A
#
# COMPACT_ATOMS: atom_id res chain seq x y z
N MET A 1 57.86 16.66 -23.46
CA MET A 1 56.98 16.12 -22.41
C MET A 1 56.05 17.24 -21.97
N LEU A 2 54.75 17.11 -22.22
CA LEU A 2 53.71 18.07 -21.80
C LEU A 2 52.79 17.31 -20.84
N PRO A 3 52.55 17.79 -19.61
CA PRO A 3 51.52 17.20 -18.76
C PRO A 3 50.15 17.74 -19.16
N THR A 4 49.29 16.85 -19.67
CA THR A 4 47.85 17.02 -19.79
C THR A 4 47.23 17.24 -18.42
N SER A 5 46.61 18.40 -18.20
CA SER A 5 45.76 18.62 -17.03
C SER A 5 44.38 18.02 -17.32
N GLU A 6 44.15 16.81 -16.79
CA GLU A 6 42.81 16.24 -16.68
C GLU A 6 41.95 17.17 -15.83
N THR A 7 40.95 17.81 -16.44
CA THR A 7 39.90 18.53 -15.73
C THR A 7 38.90 17.50 -15.21
N THR A 8 39.08 17.05 -13.98
CA THR A 8 38.09 16.20 -13.29
C THR A 8 36.86 17.06 -12.99
N GLU A 9 35.81 16.91 -13.79
CA GLU A 9 34.50 17.54 -13.55
C GLU A 9 33.97 17.11 -12.16
N ALA A 10 34.03 18.02 -11.19
CA ALA A 10 33.45 17.84 -9.88
C ALA A 10 31.92 17.83 -10.00
N LYS A 11 31.29 16.67 -9.81
CA LYS A 11 29.82 16.55 -9.67
C LYS A 11 29.34 17.52 -8.58
N PRO A 12 28.29 18.32 -8.81
CA PRO A 12 27.82 19.26 -7.81
C PRO A 12 27.34 18.50 -6.57
N ARG A 13 28.00 18.75 -5.44
CA ARG A 13 27.51 18.37 -4.11
C ARG A 13 26.22 19.16 -3.85
N ILE A 14 25.07 18.53 -4.04
CA ILE A 14 23.78 19.09 -3.64
C ILE A 14 23.72 19.04 -2.11
N THR A 15 24.24 20.07 -1.44
CA THR A 15 23.98 20.32 -0.02
C THR A 15 22.66 21.05 0.11
N GLY A 16 21.57 20.30 0.30
CA GLY A 16 20.22 20.81 0.54
C GLY A 16 19.36 19.78 1.24
N ARG A 17 18.27 20.22 1.89
CA ARG A 17 17.27 19.34 2.53
C ARG A 17 16.88 18.26 1.52
N PRO A 18 16.93 16.97 1.88
CA PRO A 18 16.53 15.91 0.96
C PRO A 18 15.16 16.24 0.39
N SER A 19 15.05 16.24 -0.95
CA SER A 19 13.76 16.38 -1.61
C SER A 19 12.83 15.32 -1.02
N LYS A 20 11.65 15.72 -0.54
CA LYS A 20 10.61 14.78 -0.11
C LYS A 20 10.34 13.90 -1.32
N VAL A 21 10.88 12.69 -1.32
CA VAL A 21 10.69 11.73 -2.39
C VAL A 21 9.18 11.52 -2.52
N SER A 22 8.63 12.14 -3.55
CA SER A 22 7.21 12.17 -3.87
C SER A 22 6.85 10.83 -4.50
N GLY A 23 6.77 9.79 -3.68
CA GLY A 23 6.08 8.57 -4.09
C GLY A 23 4.62 8.90 -4.43
N PRO A 24 3.96 8.09 -5.28
CA PRO A 24 2.56 8.31 -5.59
C PRO A 24 1.75 8.35 -4.30
N PRO A 25 0.79 9.29 -4.19
CA PRO A 25 -0.05 9.40 -3.00
C PRO A 25 -0.71 8.06 -2.66
N LEU A 26 -0.92 7.79 -1.37
CA LEU A 26 -1.52 6.53 -0.88
C LEU A 26 -2.80 6.13 -1.64
N TYR A 27 -3.63 7.12 -1.99
CA TYR A 27 -4.92 6.94 -2.66
C TYR A 27 -4.79 6.56 -4.14
N GLU A 28 -3.64 6.74 -4.76
CA GLU A 28 -3.42 6.40 -6.17
C GLU A 28 -2.94 4.96 -6.35
N LYS A 29 -2.48 4.32 -5.27
CA LYS A 29 -1.88 2.99 -5.30
C LYS A 29 -2.93 1.91 -5.60
N ALA A 30 -2.50 0.86 -6.29
CA ALA A 30 -3.41 -0.14 -6.84
C ALA A 30 -4.21 -0.88 -5.75
N LEU A 31 -3.57 -1.33 -4.67
CA LEU A 31 -4.25 -1.98 -3.55
C LEU A 31 -5.28 -1.06 -2.89
N TYR A 32 -4.99 0.24 -2.78
CA TYR A 32 -5.94 1.20 -2.21
C TYR A 32 -7.20 1.27 -3.06
N LYS A 33 -7.06 1.36 -4.39
CA LYS A 33 -8.18 1.39 -5.34
C LYS A 33 -8.98 0.09 -5.31
N VAL A 34 -8.32 -1.06 -5.31
CA VAL A 34 -8.98 -2.38 -5.23
C VAL A 34 -9.81 -2.49 -3.95
N LEU A 35 -9.23 -2.13 -2.80
CA LEU A 35 -9.94 -2.16 -1.53
C LEU A 35 -11.08 -1.14 -1.50
N LEU A 36 -10.91 0.06 -2.05
CA LEU A 36 -11.96 1.08 -2.09
C LEU A 36 -13.17 0.63 -2.94
N GLU A 37 -12.93 -0.10 -4.03
CA GLU A 37 -13.98 -0.60 -4.91
C GLU A 37 -14.71 -1.80 -4.29
N LYS A 38 -13.96 -2.75 -3.72
CA LYS A 38 -14.48 -4.05 -3.30
C LYS A 38 -14.90 -4.13 -1.84
N LEU A 39 -14.36 -3.28 -0.95
CA LEU A 39 -14.74 -3.32 0.46
C LEU A 39 -16.16 -2.74 0.69
N PRO A 40 -16.85 -3.26 1.72
CA PRO A 40 -18.11 -2.68 2.20
C PRO A 40 -17.99 -1.19 2.53
N SER A 41 -19.08 -0.45 2.38
CA SER A 41 -19.16 0.99 2.67
C SER A 41 -18.82 1.32 4.13
N LYS A 42 -19.02 0.38 5.06
CA LYS A 42 -18.59 0.51 6.46
C LYS A 42 -17.09 0.82 6.62
N PHE A 43 -16.25 0.35 5.69
CA PHE A 43 -14.80 0.61 5.68
C PHE A 43 -14.42 1.78 4.79
N ILE A 44 -15.39 2.55 4.30
CA ILE A 44 -15.20 3.67 3.39
C ILE A 44 -15.87 4.90 3.98
N LYS A 45 -15.08 5.92 4.32
CA LYS A 45 -15.56 7.17 4.89
C LYS A 45 -15.13 8.34 4.01
N PHE A 46 -16.10 9.16 3.58
CA PHE A 46 -15.87 10.30 2.68
C PHE A 46 -15.10 9.94 1.39
N GLY A 47 -15.42 8.79 0.78
CA GLY A 47 -14.76 8.32 -0.45
C GLY A 47 -13.32 7.84 -0.25
N ARG A 48 -12.90 7.60 0.99
CA ARG A 48 -11.56 7.11 1.36
C ARG A 48 -11.68 5.86 2.22
N LEU A 49 -10.67 5.00 2.18
CA LEU A 49 -10.57 3.88 3.10
C LEU A 49 -10.47 4.36 4.55
N ASP A 50 -11.38 3.88 5.38
CA ASP A 50 -11.33 4.08 6.83
C ASP A 50 -10.37 3.08 7.45
N THR A 51 -9.09 3.48 7.52
CA THR A 51 -8.03 2.67 8.14
C THR A 51 -8.30 2.32 9.60
N GLN A 52 -9.12 3.09 10.32
CA GLN A 52 -9.50 2.77 11.69
C GLN A 52 -10.50 1.62 11.69
N ALA A 53 -11.55 1.69 10.88
CA ALA A 53 -12.51 0.59 10.76
C ALA A 53 -11.86 -0.72 10.28
N ILE A 54 -10.89 -0.64 9.37
CA ILE A 54 -10.12 -1.80 8.89
C ILE A 54 -9.23 -2.37 10.01
N CYS A 55 -8.58 -1.51 10.81
CA CYS A 55 -7.84 -1.91 12.00
C CYS A 55 -8.74 -2.69 12.96
N ASP A 56 -9.90 -2.13 13.30
CA ASP A 56 -10.85 -2.73 14.24
C ASP A 56 -11.40 -4.07 13.72
N GLY A 57 -11.68 -4.17 12.41
CA GLY A 57 -12.22 -5.39 11.81
C GLY A 57 -11.18 -6.47 11.50
N THR A 58 -9.91 -6.11 11.30
CA THR A 58 -8.83 -7.10 11.10
C THR A 58 -8.10 -7.48 12.39
N GLY A 59 -8.24 -6.69 13.46
CA GLY A 59 -7.43 -6.81 14.68
C GLY A 59 -5.95 -6.44 14.49
N ASN A 60 -5.56 -5.89 13.34
CA ASN A 60 -4.19 -5.48 13.07
C ASN A 60 -3.97 -4.03 13.51
N ALA A 61 -2.75 -3.72 13.96
CA ALA A 61 -2.39 -2.35 14.28
C ALA A 61 -2.57 -1.43 13.05
N ARG A 62 -3.03 -0.20 13.29
CA ARG A 62 -3.26 0.78 12.22
C ARG A 62 -2.01 1.07 11.39
N PHE A 63 -0.83 1.04 12.02
CA PHE A 63 0.46 1.15 11.32
C PHE A 63 0.65 0.04 10.27
N THR A 64 0.27 -1.19 10.61
CA THR A 64 0.33 -2.34 9.70
C THR A 64 -0.57 -2.15 8.48
N ILE A 65 -1.78 -1.60 8.67
CA ILE A 65 -2.68 -1.25 7.56
C ILE A 65 -2.04 -0.21 6.63
N TYR A 66 -1.46 0.86 7.19
CA TYR A 66 -0.74 1.85 6.41
C TYR A 66 0.46 1.25 5.68
N ARG A 67 1.17 0.30 6.30
CA ARG A 67 2.27 -0.41 5.68
C ARG A 67 1.82 -1.21 4.46
N TRP A 68 0.75 -2.00 4.58
CA TRP A 68 0.17 -2.74 3.46
C TRP A 68 -0.19 -1.82 2.29
N LEU A 69 -0.90 -0.73 2.57
CA LEU A 69 -1.32 0.23 1.55
C LEU A 69 -0.13 0.97 0.94
N ASN A 70 0.92 1.26 1.70
CA ASN A 70 2.09 1.97 1.20
C ASN A 70 3.04 1.08 0.41
N GLU A 71 3.38 -0.07 0.96
CA GLU A 71 4.35 -1.00 0.41
C GLU A 71 3.74 -1.90 -0.67
N GLN A 72 2.40 -1.94 -0.78
CA GLN A 72 1.67 -2.82 -1.71
C GLN A 72 2.01 -4.31 -1.49
N LYS A 73 2.40 -4.63 -0.25
CA LYS A 73 2.87 -5.94 0.19
C LYS A 73 1.95 -6.46 1.27
N LEU A 74 1.34 -7.61 1.00
CA LEU A 74 0.43 -8.31 1.88
C LEU A 74 1.01 -9.67 2.25
N SER A 75 1.04 -9.97 3.55
CA SER A 75 1.32 -11.33 4.02
C SER A 75 0.10 -12.23 3.83
N LYS A 76 0.30 -13.54 3.99
CA LYS A 76 -0.79 -14.53 3.92
C LYS A 76 -1.91 -14.24 4.92
N ASN A 77 -1.53 -13.78 6.11
CA ASN A 77 -2.46 -13.41 7.16
C ASN A 77 -3.21 -12.12 6.81
N ALA A 78 -2.54 -11.11 6.26
CA ALA A 78 -3.18 -9.88 5.78
C ALA A 78 -4.25 -10.17 4.73
N ILE A 79 -3.93 -11.03 3.74
CA ILE A 79 -4.89 -11.46 2.72
C ILE A 79 -6.10 -12.14 3.35
N ARG A 80 -5.88 -13.08 4.29
CA ARG A 80 -6.98 -13.75 5.00
C ARG A 80 -7.87 -12.75 5.74
N SER A 81 -7.29 -11.85 6.52
CA SER A 81 -8.03 -10.84 7.28
C SER A 81 -8.87 -9.94 6.36
N LEU A 82 -8.31 -9.47 5.24
CA LEU A 82 -9.03 -8.65 4.26
C LEU A 82 -10.19 -9.41 3.59
N LEU A 83 -10.00 -10.70 3.28
CA LEU A 83 -11.06 -11.54 2.72
C LEU A 83 -12.19 -11.79 3.72
N THR A 84 -11.85 -12.00 5.00
CA THR A 84 -12.84 -12.14 6.07
C THR A 84 -13.66 -10.87 6.22
N LEU A 85 -13.02 -9.69 6.18
CA LEU A 85 -13.72 -8.40 6.23
C LEU A 85 -14.71 -8.20 5.08
N SER A 86 -14.37 -8.70 3.89
CA SER A 86 -15.27 -8.66 2.74
C SER A 86 -16.43 -9.67 2.84
N PHE A 87 -16.36 -10.68 3.69
CA PHE A 87 -17.36 -11.74 3.76
C PHE A 87 -18.54 -11.38 4.68
N GLU A 88 -18.31 -10.53 5.69
CA GLU A 88 -19.29 -10.21 6.75
C GLU A 88 -20.31 -9.11 6.40
N SER A 89 -20.49 -8.75 5.12
CA SER A 89 -21.40 -7.64 4.77
C SER A 89 -22.30 -7.96 3.59
N ASP A 90 -23.61 -7.72 3.74
CA ASP A 90 -24.62 -7.85 2.68
C ASP A 90 -24.31 -7.02 1.43
N GLU A 91 -23.55 -5.93 1.59
CA GLU A 91 -23.06 -5.10 0.48
C GLU A 91 -22.00 -5.79 -0.40
N ALA A 92 -21.29 -6.80 0.11
CA ALA A 92 -20.32 -7.56 -0.67
C ALA A 92 -20.99 -8.32 -1.83
N LYS A 93 -22.28 -8.65 -1.70
CA LYS A 93 -23.08 -9.21 -2.80
C LYS A 93 -23.39 -8.18 -3.90
N LYS A 94 -23.44 -6.88 -3.56
CA LYS A 94 -23.75 -5.80 -4.53
C LYS A 94 -22.51 -5.21 -5.22
N LYS A 95 -21.38 -5.05 -4.51
CA LYS A 95 -20.15 -4.44 -5.07
C LYS A 95 -19.20 -5.42 -5.75
N GLY A 96 -19.46 -6.72 -5.64
CA GLY A 96 -18.51 -7.75 -6.04
C GLY A 96 -17.53 -7.99 -4.91
N LYS A 97 -17.69 -9.12 -4.24
CA LYS A 97 -16.85 -9.60 -3.14
C LYS A 97 -15.36 -9.56 -3.49
N LEU A 98 -14.53 -9.11 -2.55
CA LEU A 98 -13.08 -9.18 -2.67
C LEU A 98 -12.65 -10.65 -2.81
N LYS A 99 -11.97 -10.98 -3.90
CA LYS A 99 -11.48 -12.35 -4.15
C LYS A 99 -9.99 -12.42 -3.84
N LYS A 100 -9.51 -13.64 -3.59
CA LYS A 100 -8.06 -13.92 -3.50
C LYS A 100 -7.33 -13.41 -4.74
N ALA A 101 -7.90 -13.61 -5.93
CA ALA A 101 -7.33 -13.17 -7.19
C ALA A 101 -6.98 -11.67 -7.23
N ASP A 102 -7.78 -10.83 -6.56
CA ASP A 102 -7.56 -9.38 -6.52
C ASP A 102 -6.39 -9.00 -5.59
N LEU A 103 -6.05 -9.87 -4.63
CA LEU A 103 -5.01 -9.66 -3.63
C LEU A 103 -3.69 -10.38 -3.93
N ILE A 104 -3.72 -11.42 -4.78
CA ILE A 104 -2.52 -12.18 -5.21
C ILE A 104 -1.44 -11.27 -5.82
N PRO A 105 -1.74 -10.25 -6.65
CA PRO A 105 -0.71 -9.35 -7.18
C PRO A 105 0.07 -8.58 -6.11
N PHE A 106 -0.50 -8.46 -4.91
CA PHE A 106 0.10 -7.76 -3.76
C PHE A 106 0.66 -8.74 -2.73
N PHE A 107 0.58 -10.05 -2.98
CA PHE A 107 1.09 -11.05 -2.06
C PHE A 107 2.61 -10.98 -2.04
N ASP A 108 3.17 -10.66 -0.87
CA ASP A 108 4.60 -10.70 -0.64
C ASP A 108 4.94 -12.06 -0.04
N LEU A 109 5.76 -12.82 -0.75
CA LEU A 109 6.26 -14.12 -0.29
C LEU A 109 7.37 -13.97 0.77
N GLY A 110 7.65 -12.74 1.22
CA GLY A 110 8.72 -12.41 2.16
C GLY A 110 8.70 -13.35 3.35
N ASP A 111 9.81 -14.08 3.52
CA ASP A 111 10.04 -15.14 4.50
C ASP A 111 9.25 -14.89 5.79
N ASP A 112 8.22 -15.71 6.01
CA ASP A 112 7.65 -15.94 7.33
C ASP A 112 8.78 -16.59 8.17
N LEU A 113 9.59 -15.73 8.79
CA LEU A 113 10.65 -16.07 9.75
C LEU A 113 10.09 -16.02 11.17
#